data_AF-A0AAQ2ESM7-F1
#
_entry.id   AF-A0AAQ2ESM7-F1
#
_cell.length_a   1.000
_cell.length_b   1.000
_cell.length_c   1.000
_cell.angle_alpha   90.00
_cell.angle_beta   90.00
_cell.angle_gamma   90.00
#
_symmetry.space_group_name_H-M   'P 1'
#
loop_
_entity.id
_entity.type
_entity.pdbx_description
1 polymer ?
#
loop_
_entity_poly.entity_id
_entity_poly.type
_entity_poly.pdbx_seq_one_letter_code
_entity_poly.pdbx_strand_id
1 'polypeptide(L)'
;MDDISTELSQIDEVDVSRYMSWTKYLENAFSNCNLGSAWGEFMKQLGEPAFDYLHMTAGMLSSNRPQPILPLSELNQIYSGAKELLEEVINSDLPINIKKYFSEQLRKIIISIEEYKITGSYEVVSIVDATFGKAVLSKDLTDKKDTNTVMKKFWSFMANTALIVSSVSGLLQIADYTAKTFPELNVLEKVINAPVEKK
;
A
#
# COMPACT_ATOMS: atom_id res chain seq x y z
N MET A 1 4.46 -8.70 12.44
CA MET A 1 3.62 -9.74 13.07
C MET A 1 2.18 -9.26 13.18
N ASP A 2 1.99 -8.00 13.57
CA ASP A 2 0.66 -7.39 13.71
C ASP A 2 -0.15 -7.39 12.42
N ASP A 3 0.46 -7.14 11.26
CA ASP A 3 -0.26 -7.15 9.98
C ASP A 3 -0.81 -8.54 9.62
N ILE A 4 -0.01 -9.61 9.83
CA ILE A 4 -0.43 -11.00 9.58
C ILE A 4 -1.56 -11.40 10.53
N SER A 5 -1.44 -11.04 11.81
CA SER A 5 -2.51 -11.28 12.81
C SER A 5 -3.80 -10.54 12.45
N THR A 6 -3.66 -9.29 12.00
CA THR A 6 -4.79 -8.44 11.58
C THR A 6 -5.49 -9.06 10.38
N GLU A 7 -4.77 -9.49 9.34
CA GLU A 7 -5.39 -10.13 8.18
C GLU A 7 -6.05 -11.48 8.51
N LEU A 8 -5.44 -12.30 9.38
CA LEU A 8 -6.04 -13.55 9.84
C LEU A 8 -7.33 -13.33 10.64
N SER A 9 -7.39 -12.28 11.47
CA SER A 9 -8.56 -11.96 12.29
C SER A 9 -9.79 -11.56 11.48
N GLN A 10 -9.60 -11.20 10.21
CA GLN A 10 -10.69 -10.84 9.31
C GLN A 10 -11.21 -12.03 8.47
N ILE A 11 -10.70 -13.25 8.71
CA ILE A 11 -11.22 -14.48 8.11
C ILE A 11 -12.18 -15.13 9.13
N ASP A 12 -13.39 -15.44 8.69
CA ASP A 12 -14.40 -16.07 9.55
C ASP A 12 -13.91 -17.42 10.11
N GLU A 13 -14.17 -17.65 11.40
CA GLU A 13 -13.87 -18.90 12.13
C GLU A 13 -12.40 -19.34 12.13
N VAL A 14 -11.44 -18.42 11.98
CA VAL A 14 -9.99 -18.73 12.06
C VAL A 14 -9.45 -18.62 13.48
N ASP A 15 -8.79 -19.70 13.93
CA ASP A 15 -7.96 -19.67 15.14
C ASP A 15 -6.61 -18.97 14.85
N VAL A 16 -6.60 -17.64 15.01
CA VAL A 16 -5.42 -16.80 14.77
C VAL A 16 -4.20 -17.28 15.58
N SER A 17 -4.39 -17.79 16.80
CA SER A 17 -3.29 -18.29 17.65
C SER A 17 -2.60 -19.50 17.03
N ARG A 18 -3.37 -20.39 16.42
CA ARG A 18 -2.85 -21.57 15.72
C ARG A 18 -2.03 -21.19 14.50
N TYR A 19 -2.50 -20.25 13.69
CA TYR A 19 -1.75 -19.80 12.51
C TYR A 19 -0.56 -18.90 12.89
N MET A 20 -0.64 -18.12 13.96
CA MET A 20 0.51 -17.35 14.46
C MET A 20 1.52 -18.17 15.27
N SER A 21 1.35 -19.49 15.41
CA SER A 21 2.24 -20.33 16.23
C SER A 21 3.70 -20.39 15.75
N TRP A 22 4.02 -19.94 14.54
CA TRP A 22 5.40 -19.80 14.08
C TRP A 22 6.16 -18.66 14.80
N THR A 23 5.46 -17.65 15.32
CA THR A 23 6.10 -16.46 15.93
C THR A 23 6.92 -16.79 17.17
N LYS A 24 6.44 -17.72 18.01
CA LYS A 24 7.16 -18.17 19.22
C LYS A 24 8.55 -18.76 18.90
N TYR A 25 8.70 -19.43 17.75
CA TYR A 25 9.99 -19.97 17.32
C TYR A 25 10.92 -18.84 16.87
N LEU A 26 10.38 -17.83 16.20
CA LEU A 26 11.13 -16.65 15.79
C LEU A 26 11.55 -15.79 16.99
N GLU A 27 10.65 -15.55 17.94
CA GLU A 27 10.93 -14.84 19.20
C GLU A 27 12.00 -15.56 20.01
N ASN A 28 11.92 -16.89 20.12
CA ASN A 28 12.93 -17.68 20.80
C ASN A 28 14.29 -17.63 20.06
N ALA A 29 14.29 -17.72 18.74
CA ALA A 29 15.49 -17.62 17.91
C ALA A 29 16.19 -16.26 18.09
N PHE A 30 15.42 -15.16 18.10
CA PHE A 30 15.97 -13.83 18.34
C PHE A 30 16.43 -13.61 19.78
N SER A 31 15.68 -14.11 20.77
CA SER A 31 16.03 -13.96 22.18
C SER A 31 17.33 -14.69 22.54
N ASN A 32 17.62 -15.79 21.85
CA ASN A 32 18.84 -16.57 22.04
C ASN A 32 19.90 -16.30 20.95
N CYS A 33 19.69 -15.27 20.11
CA CYS A 33 20.62 -14.94 19.04
C CYS A 33 21.91 -14.37 19.62
N ASN A 34 23.03 -15.03 19.35
CA ASN A 34 24.36 -14.50 19.64
C ASN A 34 24.94 -13.91 18.36
N LEU A 35 25.19 -12.60 18.32
CA LEU A 35 25.76 -11.92 17.15
C LEU A 35 27.16 -12.42 16.75
N GLY A 36 27.86 -13.11 17.66
CA GLY A 36 29.14 -13.78 17.37
C GLY A 36 29.01 -15.21 16.85
N SER A 37 27.80 -15.77 16.79
CA SER A 37 27.55 -17.13 16.31
C SER A 37 27.37 -17.19 14.79
N ALA A 38 27.58 -18.38 14.22
CA ALA A 38 27.35 -18.61 12.80
C ALA A 38 25.85 -18.60 12.47
N TRP A 39 25.49 -18.12 11.28
CA TRP A 39 24.10 -18.12 10.78
C TRP A 39 23.39 -19.48 10.92
N GLY A 40 24.12 -20.57 10.75
CA GLY A 40 23.59 -21.92 10.93
C GLY A 40 23.08 -22.21 12.34
N GLU A 41 23.62 -21.57 13.38
CA GLU A 41 23.16 -21.73 14.76
C GLU A 41 21.83 -21.01 15.02
N PHE A 42 21.65 -19.84 14.41
CA PHE A 42 20.35 -19.15 14.38
C PHE A 42 19.30 -20.01 13.65
N MET A 43 19.65 -20.52 12.46
CA MET A 43 18.72 -21.34 11.66
C MET A 43 18.31 -22.64 12.35
N LYS A 44 19.16 -23.24 13.20
CA LYS A 44 18.80 -24.42 14.00
C LYS A 44 17.65 -24.18 14.97
N GLN A 45 17.45 -22.93 15.42
CA GLN A 45 16.33 -22.58 16.30
C GLN A 45 15.01 -22.44 15.52
N LEU A 46 15.09 -22.20 14.22
CA LEU A 46 13.98 -22.22 13.28
C LEU A 46 13.84 -23.63 12.69
N GLY A 47 13.31 -24.55 13.50
CA GLY A 47 13.07 -25.93 13.07
C GLY A 47 11.94 -26.06 12.04
N GLU A 48 11.81 -27.26 11.46
CA GLU A 48 10.76 -27.62 10.49
C GLU A 48 9.33 -27.22 10.94
N PRO A 49 8.92 -27.37 12.22
CA PRO A 49 7.61 -26.90 12.67
C PRO A 49 7.36 -25.41 12.45
N ALA A 50 8.39 -24.56 12.57
CA ALA A 50 8.25 -23.12 12.35
C ALA A 50 7.91 -22.83 10.88
N PHE A 51 8.56 -23.54 9.95
CA PHE A 51 8.30 -23.40 8.52
C PHE A 51 6.95 -24.01 8.12
N ASP A 52 6.54 -25.12 8.72
CA ASP A 52 5.22 -25.72 8.47
C ASP A 52 4.09 -24.78 8.90
N TYR A 53 4.17 -24.21 10.10
CA TYR A 53 3.18 -23.23 10.56
C TYR A 53 3.18 -21.96 9.70
N LEU A 54 4.36 -21.48 9.28
CA LEU A 54 4.46 -20.33 8.39
C LEU A 54 3.85 -20.64 7.01
N HIS A 55 4.13 -21.82 6.46
CA HIS A 55 3.58 -22.26 5.18
C HIS A 55 2.07 -22.43 5.25
N MET A 56 1.55 -23.01 6.33
CA MET A 56 0.11 -23.14 6.58
C MET A 56 -0.56 -21.77 6.70
N THR A 57 0.09 -20.81 7.35
CA THR A 57 -0.38 -19.42 7.45
C THR A 57 -0.41 -18.72 6.10
N ALA A 58 0.66 -18.87 5.31
CA ALA A 58 0.73 -18.32 3.95
C ALA A 58 -0.33 -18.95 3.04
N GLY A 59 -0.54 -20.27 3.13
CA GLY A 59 -1.59 -20.99 2.41
C GLY A 59 -3.00 -20.52 2.80
N MET A 60 -3.25 -20.30 4.09
CA MET A 60 -4.52 -19.79 4.58
C MET A 60 -4.80 -18.38 4.07
N LEU A 61 -3.82 -17.49 4.18
CA LEU A 61 -3.95 -16.11 3.70
C LEU A 61 -4.11 -16.06 2.19
N SER A 62 -3.27 -16.74 1.42
CA SER A 62 -3.38 -16.73 -0.05
C SER A 62 -4.71 -17.26 -0.57
N SER A 63 -5.30 -18.26 0.11
CA SER A 63 -6.58 -18.86 -0.31
C SER A 63 -7.79 -18.02 0.05
N ASN A 64 -7.77 -17.34 1.20
CA ASN A 64 -8.93 -16.61 1.73
C ASN A 64 -8.84 -15.08 1.50
N ARG A 65 -7.62 -14.59 1.29
CA ARG A 65 -7.25 -13.19 1.06
C ARG A 65 -6.25 -13.12 -0.10
N PRO A 66 -6.65 -13.55 -1.32
CA PRO A 66 -5.76 -13.46 -2.46
C PRO A 66 -5.29 -12.02 -2.63
N GLN A 67 -3.98 -11.82 -2.76
CA GLN A 67 -3.46 -10.48 -2.95
C GLN A 67 -4.05 -9.91 -4.25
N PRO A 68 -4.65 -8.72 -4.17
CA PRO A 68 -5.26 -8.11 -5.32
C PRO A 68 -4.18 -7.66 -6.32
N ILE A 69 -4.19 -8.31 -7.50
CA ILE A 69 -3.25 -8.01 -8.58
C ILE A 69 -3.88 -6.98 -9.50
N LEU A 70 -3.27 -5.80 -9.59
CA LEU A 70 -3.64 -4.79 -10.54
C LEU A 70 -3.35 -5.26 -11.97
N PRO A 71 -4.29 -5.08 -12.92
CA PRO A 71 -4.03 -5.28 -14.33
C PRO A 71 -2.79 -4.50 -14.78
N LEU A 72 -1.97 -5.12 -15.64
CA LEU A 72 -0.76 -4.50 -16.18
C LEU A 72 -1.04 -3.15 -16.87
N SER A 73 -2.22 -3.02 -17.50
CA SER A 73 -2.65 -1.75 -18.11
C SER A 73 -2.79 -0.62 -17.10
N GLU A 74 -3.31 -0.90 -15.92
CA GLU A 74 -3.50 0.09 -14.85
C GLU A 74 -2.16 0.44 -14.20
N LEU A 75 -1.29 -0.56 -13.97
CA LEU A 75 0.08 -0.30 -13.51
C LEU A 75 0.86 0.59 -14.48
N ASN A 76 0.74 0.31 -15.79
CA ASN A 76 1.39 1.12 -16.81
C ASN A 76 0.83 2.55 -16.86
N GLN A 77 -0.48 2.74 -16.65
CA GLN A 77 -1.09 4.07 -16.56
C GLN A 77 -0.58 4.87 -15.37
N ILE A 78 -0.51 4.25 -14.18
CA ILE A 78 0.03 4.92 -12.99
C ILE A 78 1.52 5.24 -13.22
N TYR A 79 2.29 4.32 -13.80
CA TYR A 79 3.71 4.51 -14.07
C TYR A 79 3.99 5.66 -15.04
N SER A 80 3.31 5.68 -16.19
CA SER A 80 3.49 6.73 -17.18
C SER A 80 3.03 8.08 -16.63
N GLY A 81 1.87 8.11 -15.97
CA GLY A 81 1.35 9.33 -15.33
C GLY A 81 2.29 9.88 -14.25
N ALA A 82 2.89 9.01 -13.43
CA ALA A 82 3.85 9.41 -12.42
C ALA A 82 5.11 10.03 -13.04
N LYS A 83 5.64 9.42 -14.12
CA LYS A 83 6.83 9.94 -14.83
C LYS A 83 6.56 11.28 -15.49
N GLU A 84 5.47 11.40 -16.23
CA GLU A 84 5.09 12.65 -16.90
C GLU A 84 4.92 13.78 -15.89
N LEU A 85 4.18 13.51 -14.81
CA LEU A 85 3.92 14.49 -13.77
C LEU A 85 5.19 14.84 -12.97
N LEU A 86 6.12 13.90 -12.79
CA LEU A 86 7.41 14.16 -12.14
C LEU A 86 8.21 15.19 -12.92
N GLU A 87 8.29 15.05 -14.24
CA GLU A 87 8.94 16.03 -15.11
C GLU A 87 8.24 17.39 -15.06
N GLU A 88 6.90 17.42 -15.07
CA GLU A 88 6.15 18.67 -14.91
C GLU A 88 6.44 19.36 -13.56
N VAL A 89 6.45 18.59 -12.46
CA VAL A 89 6.73 19.12 -11.12
C VAL A 89 8.15 19.69 -11.04
N ILE A 90 9.15 18.97 -11.56
CA ILE A 90 10.55 19.42 -11.56
C ILE A 90 10.70 20.74 -12.31
N ASN A 91 10.03 20.87 -13.46
CA ASN A 91 10.12 22.04 -14.35
C ASN A 91 9.15 23.19 -13.98
N SER A 92 8.29 23.01 -12.98
CA SER A 92 7.31 24.01 -12.57
C SER A 92 7.89 25.15 -11.73
N ASP A 93 7.15 26.25 -11.61
CA ASP A 93 7.45 27.36 -10.69
C ASP A 93 6.94 27.12 -9.25
N LEU A 94 6.73 25.87 -8.86
CA LEU A 94 6.29 25.53 -7.51
C LEU A 94 7.36 25.89 -6.46
N PRO A 95 6.94 26.29 -5.24
CA PRO A 95 7.84 26.44 -4.11
C PRO A 95 8.72 25.21 -3.90
N ILE A 96 9.99 25.43 -3.58
CA ILE A 96 11.01 24.36 -3.51
C ILE A 96 10.62 23.22 -2.57
N ASN A 97 9.97 23.53 -1.45
CA ASN A 97 9.46 22.56 -0.48
C ASN A 97 8.36 21.67 -1.07
N ILE A 98 7.42 22.26 -1.84
CA ILE A 98 6.34 21.53 -2.50
C ILE A 98 6.91 20.67 -3.64
N LYS A 99 7.77 21.26 -4.48
CA LYS A 99 8.44 20.56 -5.58
C LYS A 99 9.20 19.33 -5.08
N LYS A 100 9.97 19.48 -3.99
CA LYS A 100 10.70 18.38 -3.35
C LYS A 100 9.74 17.30 -2.88
N TYR A 101 8.70 17.67 -2.16
CA TYR A 101 7.75 16.72 -1.60
C TYR A 101 6.99 15.93 -2.67
N PHE A 102 6.44 16.61 -3.69
CA PHE A 102 5.71 15.97 -4.79
C PHE A 102 6.63 15.06 -5.60
N SER A 103 7.83 15.53 -5.93
CA SER A 103 8.82 14.71 -6.65
C SER A 103 9.18 13.44 -5.86
N GLU A 104 9.30 13.54 -4.54
CA GLU A 104 9.58 12.39 -3.67
C GLU A 104 8.43 11.36 -3.72
N GLN A 105 7.17 11.80 -3.61
CA GLN A 105 6.03 10.87 -3.65
C GLN A 105 5.90 10.19 -5.02
N LEU A 106 6.06 10.94 -6.12
CA LEU A 106 6.00 10.38 -7.47
C LEU A 106 7.11 9.36 -7.72
N ARG A 107 8.34 9.63 -7.24
CA ARG A 107 9.45 8.67 -7.34
C ARG A 107 9.19 7.40 -6.55
N LYS A 108 8.61 7.51 -5.34
CA LYS A 108 8.21 6.34 -4.56
C LYS A 108 7.21 5.48 -5.32
N ILE A 109 6.18 6.09 -5.92
CA ILE A 109 5.19 5.38 -6.74
C ILE A 109 5.86 4.65 -7.93
N ILE A 110 6.77 5.32 -8.64
CA ILE A 110 7.51 4.72 -9.76
C ILE A 110 8.26 3.46 -9.31
N ILE A 111 9.02 3.56 -8.21
CA ILE A 111 9.79 2.43 -7.66
C ILE A 111 8.85 1.30 -7.23
N SER A 112 7.76 1.62 -6.52
CA SER A 112 6.78 0.61 -6.09
C SER A 112 6.11 -0.12 -7.26
N ILE A 113 5.94 0.54 -8.41
CA ILE A 113 5.42 -0.13 -9.62
C ILE A 113 6.50 -1.01 -10.27
N GLU A 114 7.75 -0.55 -10.31
CA GLU A 114 8.87 -1.35 -10.82
C GLU A 114 9.08 -2.63 -9.98
N GLU A 115 8.86 -2.53 -8.68
CA GLU A 115 8.96 -3.63 -7.70
C GLU A 115 7.65 -4.39 -7.47
N TYR A 116 6.58 -4.06 -8.21
CA TYR A 116 5.22 -4.56 -7.95
C TYR A 116 5.11 -6.09 -7.94
N LYS A 117 5.93 -6.80 -8.74
CA LYS A 117 5.96 -8.27 -8.74
C LYS A 117 6.42 -8.87 -7.41
N ILE A 118 7.11 -8.09 -6.58
CA ILE A 118 7.68 -8.48 -5.29
C ILE A 118 6.79 -7.98 -4.16
N THR A 119 6.35 -6.72 -4.23
CA THR A 119 5.65 -6.02 -3.12
C THR A 119 4.13 -5.97 -3.27
N GLY A 120 3.60 -6.23 -4.48
CA GLY A 120 2.17 -6.13 -4.78
C GLY A 120 1.64 -4.69 -4.66
N SER A 121 0.33 -4.57 -4.42
CA SER A 121 -0.34 -3.26 -4.31
C SER A 121 -0.07 -2.51 -3.01
N TYR A 122 0.49 -3.17 -1.99
CA TYR A 122 0.63 -2.61 -0.65
C TYR A 122 1.43 -1.31 -0.62
N GLU A 123 2.60 -1.29 -1.27
CA GLU A 123 3.47 -0.10 -1.25
C GLU A 123 2.81 1.11 -1.93
N VAL A 124 2.10 0.88 -3.04
CA VAL A 124 1.37 1.95 -3.74
C VAL A 124 0.26 2.52 -2.85
N VAL A 125 -0.50 1.66 -2.15
CA VAL A 125 -1.51 2.09 -1.15
C VAL A 125 -0.86 2.95 -0.08
N SER A 126 0.19 2.45 0.54
CA SER A 126 0.87 3.12 1.67
C SER A 126 1.38 4.51 1.30
N ILE A 127 1.94 4.67 0.09
CA ILE A 127 2.41 5.98 -0.39
C ILE A 127 1.24 6.95 -0.59
N VAL A 128 0.14 6.48 -1.19
CA VAL A 128 -1.06 7.28 -1.42
C VAL A 128 -1.66 7.74 -0.08
N ASP A 129 -1.80 6.84 0.88
CA ASP A 129 -2.32 7.13 2.22
C ASP A 129 -1.42 8.10 2.98
N ALA A 130 -0.11 7.87 3.00
CA ALA A 130 0.84 8.78 3.63
C ALA A 130 0.82 10.17 2.99
N THR A 131 0.58 10.24 1.67
CA THR A 131 0.50 11.51 0.96
C THR A 131 -0.74 12.30 1.35
N PHE A 132 -1.91 11.66 1.37
CA PHE A 132 -3.14 12.31 1.82
C PHE A 132 -3.09 12.65 3.32
N GLY A 133 -2.57 11.76 4.16
CA GLY A 133 -2.40 11.99 5.58
C GLY A 133 -1.54 13.22 5.88
N LYS A 134 -0.43 13.41 5.15
CA LYS A 134 0.39 14.61 5.29
C LYS A 134 -0.28 15.87 4.76
N ALA A 135 -1.07 15.76 3.69
CA ALA A 135 -1.84 16.87 3.12
C ALA A 135 -2.80 17.47 4.15
N VAL A 136 -3.53 16.61 4.87
CA VAL A 136 -4.47 17.00 5.93
C VAL A 136 -3.77 17.78 7.04
N LEU A 137 -2.53 17.39 7.38
CA LEU A 137 -1.74 18.01 8.44
C LEU A 137 -1.04 19.30 8.00
N SER A 138 -0.86 19.52 6.70
CA SER A 138 -0.03 20.60 6.14
C SER A 138 -0.80 21.44 5.13
N LYS A 139 -1.41 22.54 5.60
CA LYS A 139 -2.19 23.46 4.76
C LYS A 139 -1.43 23.96 3.54
N ASP A 140 -0.12 24.19 3.64
CA ASP A 140 0.70 24.64 2.52
C ASP A 140 0.73 23.68 1.31
N LEU A 141 0.43 22.39 1.51
CA LEU A 141 0.39 21.37 0.44
C LEU A 141 -0.95 21.36 -0.31
N THR A 142 -1.99 21.93 0.27
CA THR A 142 -3.35 21.98 -0.27
C THR A 142 -3.79 23.40 -0.62
N ASP A 143 -3.28 24.41 0.09
CA ASP A 143 -3.52 25.81 -0.17
C ASP A 143 -2.96 26.13 -1.55
N LYS A 144 -3.82 26.63 -2.44
CA LYS A 144 -3.55 26.91 -3.87
C LYS A 144 -3.69 25.74 -4.84
N LYS A 145 -4.19 24.57 -4.40
CA LYS A 145 -4.48 23.44 -5.31
C LYS A 145 -5.35 23.85 -6.52
N ASP A 146 -6.32 24.73 -6.30
CA ASP A 146 -7.28 25.14 -7.35
C ASP A 146 -6.73 26.23 -8.28
N THR A 147 -5.69 26.93 -7.83
CA THR A 147 -5.07 28.05 -8.57
C THR A 147 -3.81 27.65 -9.33
N ASN A 148 -3.13 26.56 -8.94
CA ASN A 148 -1.93 26.07 -9.61
C ASN A 148 -2.20 24.76 -10.37
N THR A 149 -2.05 24.80 -11.69
CA THR A 149 -2.32 23.66 -12.58
C THR A 149 -1.51 22.41 -12.22
N VAL A 150 -0.24 22.55 -11.83
CA VAL A 150 0.64 21.41 -11.49
C VAL A 150 0.21 20.79 -10.16
N MET A 151 -0.15 21.60 -9.17
CA MET A 151 -0.70 21.07 -7.90
C MET A 151 -2.02 20.35 -8.13
N LYS A 152 -2.91 20.90 -8.96
CA LYS A 152 -4.17 20.24 -9.32
C LYS A 152 -3.92 18.88 -9.97
N LYS A 153 -3.03 18.82 -10.97
CA LYS A 153 -2.65 17.58 -11.65
C LYS A 153 -2.08 16.55 -10.68
N PHE A 154 -1.23 16.98 -9.74
CA PHE A 154 -0.68 16.10 -8.70
C PHE A 154 -1.78 15.46 -7.86
N TRP A 155 -2.68 16.26 -7.32
CA TRP A 155 -3.77 15.74 -6.48
C TRP A 155 -4.76 14.88 -7.27
N SER A 156 -5.09 15.25 -8.51
CA SER A 156 -5.88 14.40 -9.41
C SER A 156 -5.20 13.06 -9.67
N PHE A 157 -3.88 13.04 -9.89
CA PHE A 157 -3.12 11.81 -10.09
C PHE A 157 -3.15 10.91 -8.84
N MET A 158 -2.92 11.49 -7.65
CA MET A 158 -2.98 10.74 -6.39
C MET A 158 -4.37 10.15 -6.14
N ALA A 159 -5.43 10.90 -6.43
CA ALA A 159 -6.81 10.43 -6.29
C ALA A 159 -7.15 9.32 -7.30
N ASN A 160 -6.75 9.46 -8.56
CA ASN A 160 -6.93 8.41 -9.56
C ASN A 160 -6.18 7.13 -9.18
N THR A 161 -4.96 7.27 -8.66
CA THR A 161 -4.17 6.13 -8.16
C THR A 161 -4.88 5.47 -6.98
N ALA A 162 -5.42 6.25 -6.03
CA ALA A 162 -6.23 5.73 -4.93
C ALA A 162 -7.45 4.92 -5.43
N LEU A 163 -8.17 5.42 -6.43
CA LEU A 163 -9.35 4.75 -6.99
C LEU A 163 -8.98 3.42 -7.65
N ILE A 164 -7.93 3.43 -8.47
CA ILE A 164 -7.42 2.22 -9.14
C ILE A 164 -7.04 1.18 -8.09
N VAL A 165 -6.23 1.56 -7.10
CA VAL A 165 -5.70 0.61 -6.12
C VAL A 165 -6.78 0.14 -5.14
N SER A 166 -7.70 1.00 -4.70
CA SER A 166 -8.81 0.63 -3.81
C SER A 166 -9.83 -0.31 -4.47
N SER A 167 -10.02 -0.20 -5.79
CA SER A 167 -10.91 -1.11 -6.53
C SER A 167 -10.46 -2.58 -6.47
N VAL A 168 -9.15 -2.81 -6.33
CA VAL A 168 -8.58 -4.15 -6.25
C VAL A 168 -8.34 -4.52 -4.79
N SER A 169 -7.81 -3.62 -3.96
CA SER A 169 -7.44 -3.92 -2.57
C SER A 169 -8.59 -4.09 -1.59
N GLY A 170 -9.80 -3.62 -1.91
CA GLY A 170 -10.93 -3.64 -0.99
C GLY A 170 -10.75 -2.73 0.23
N LEU A 171 -9.64 -1.97 0.33
CA LEU A 171 -9.44 -0.95 1.36
C LEU A 171 -10.29 0.28 1.05
N LEU A 172 -11.47 0.34 1.67
CA LEU A 172 -12.42 1.45 1.59
C LEU A 172 -11.91 2.78 2.19
N GLN A 173 -10.83 2.76 2.98
CA GLN A 173 -10.41 3.93 3.78
C GLN A 173 -10.00 5.13 2.91
N ILE A 174 -9.41 4.90 1.73
CA ILE A 174 -8.91 5.98 0.87
C ILE A 174 -10.05 6.74 0.18
N ALA A 175 -11.19 6.08 -0.06
CA ALA A 175 -12.36 6.67 -0.70
C ALA A 175 -13.02 7.75 0.18
N ASP A 176 -13.06 7.55 1.49
CA ASP A 176 -13.65 8.52 2.42
C ASP A 176 -12.79 9.80 2.57
N TYR A 177 -11.46 9.66 2.52
CA TYR A 177 -10.55 10.82 2.65
C TYR A 177 -10.46 11.64 1.37
N THR A 178 -10.49 10.99 0.20
CA THR A 178 -10.55 11.66 -1.10
C THR A 178 -11.84 12.48 -1.22
N ALA A 179 -12.99 11.95 -0.80
CA ALA A 179 -14.26 12.67 -0.79
C ALA A 179 -14.27 13.91 0.13
N LYS A 180 -13.62 13.83 1.31
CA LYS A 180 -13.54 14.96 2.26
C LYS A 180 -12.58 16.06 1.82
N THR A 181 -11.47 15.71 1.17
CA THR A 181 -10.38 16.65 0.86
C THR A 181 -10.46 17.19 -0.59
N PHE A 182 -11.10 16.44 -1.48
CA PHE A 182 -11.29 16.74 -2.91
C PHE A 182 -12.72 16.41 -3.37
N PRO A 183 -13.75 17.09 -2.82
CA PRO A 183 -15.16 16.85 -3.18
C PRO A 183 -15.45 17.06 -4.68
N GLU A 184 -14.67 17.90 -5.37
CA GLU A 184 -14.74 18.15 -6.80
C GLU A 184 -14.35 16.96 -7.70
N LEU A 185 -13.70 15.94 -7.13
CA LEU A 185 -13.36 14.70 -7.85
C LEU A 185 -14.49 13.67 -7.83
N ASN A 186 -15.68 14.06 -7.31
CA ASN A 186 -16.93 13.29 -7.20
C ASN A 186 -16.75 11.77 -7.37
N VAL A 187 -16.13 11.20 -6.35
CA VAL A 187 -16.09 9.79 -6.05
C VAL A 187 -17.55 9.36 -5.90
N LEU A 188 -18.15 8.61 -6.85
CA LEU A 188 -19.29 7.71 -6.59
C LEU A 188 -19.90 6.99 -7.82
N GLU A 189 -19.65 7.36 -9.07
CA GLU A 189 -20.39 6.71 -10.19
C GLU A 189 -19.87 5.32 -10.62
N LYS A 190 -18.72 4.84 -10.14
CA LYS A 190 -18.19 3.51 -10.51
C LYS A 190 -18.03 2.48 -9.40
N VAL A 191 -18.08 2.87 -8.12
CA VAL A 191 -17.93 1.91 -7.01
C VAL A 191 -19.28 1.36 -6.51
N ILE A 192 -20.40 2.07 -6.72
CA ILE A 192 -21.74 1.61 -6.29
C ILE A 192 -22.41 0.63 -7.26
N ASN A 193 -21.96 0.54 -8.53
CA ASN A 193 -22.59 -0.32 -9.54
C ASN A 193 -21.81 -1.60 -9.85
N ALA A 194 -21.02 -2.13 -8.90
CA ALA A 194 -20.61 -3.52 -8.98
C ALA A 194 -21.83 -4.39 -8.61
N PRO A 195 -22.41 -5.18 -9.55
CA PRO A 195 -23.51 -6.05 -9.19
C PRO A 195 -22.97 -7.09 -8.20
N VAL A 196 -23.58 -7.15 -7.02
CA VAL A 196 -23.42 -8.28 -6.10
C VAL A 196 -24.00 -9.49 -6.83
N GLU A 197 -23.15 -10.20 -7.59
CA GLU A 197 -23.48 -11.53 -8.08
C GLU A 197 -23.61 -12.45 -6.85
N LYS A 198 -24.86 -12.64 -6.44
CA LYS A 198 -25.24 -13.70 -5.53
C LYS A 198 -24.87 -15.03 -6.18
N LYS A 199 -24.00 -15.80 -5.53
CA LYS A 199 -23.90 -17.23 -5.76
C LYS A 199 -23.89 -17.96 -4.42
#